data_AF-S8DY96-F1
#
_entry.id   AF-S8DY96-F1
#
_cell.length_a   1.000
_cell.length_b   1.000
_cell.length_c   1.000
_cell.angle_alpha   90.00
_cell.angle_beta   90.00
_cell.angle_gamma   90.00
#
_symmetry.space_group_name_H-M   'P 1'
#
loop_
_entity.id
_entity.type
_entity.pdbx_description
1 polymer ?
#
loop_
_entity_poly.entity_id
_entity_poly.type
_entity_poly.pdbx_seq_one_letter_code
_entity_poly.pdbx_strand_id
1 'polypeptide(L)'
;VPCLWHDCSVMLDDISTAGIKRHIRDWHGDLSRASQKERKTCLWDDGSVCGRELDAASFAKHIASVHLKSTAQKCEYCQNMIGRADSLARHKRDHCPDRP
;
A
#
# COMPACT_ATOMS: atom_id res chain seq x y z
N VAL A 1 0.20 12.16 -5.79
CA VAL A 1 -0.49 12.30 -4.48
C VAL A 1 0.55 12.65 -3.42
N PRO A 2 0.28 13.52 -2.43
CA PRO A 2 1.26 13.81 -1.39
C PRO A 2 1.53 12.56 -0.54
N CYS A 3 2.78 12.34 -0.16
CA CYS A 3 3.11 11.43 0.92
C CYS A 3 2.59 12.03 2.23
N LEU A 4 1.84 11.26 3.01
CA LEU A 4 1.30 11.69 4.31
C LEU A 4 2.00 10.99 5.48
N TRP A 5 3.23 10.55 5.26
CA TRP A 5 4.07 10.07 6.35
C TRP A 5 4.43 11.26 7.26
N HIS A 6 4.46 11.05 8.57
CA HIS A 6 4.80 12.11 9.54
C HIS A 6 6.07 12.87 9.12
N ASP A 7 5.95 14.19 8.95
CA ASP A 7 7.00 15.11 8.48
C ASP A 7 7.45 14.95 7.00
N CYS A 8 6.63 14.29 6.17
CA CYS A 8 6.85 14.18 4.74
C CYS A 8 5.71 14.85 3.97
N SER A 9 6.04 15.58 2.91
CA SER A 9 5.06 16.20 2.00
C SER A 9 5.49 16.09 0.54
N VAL A 10 6.38 15.15 0.24
CA VAL A 10 6.88 14.91 -1.11
C VAL A 10 5.76 14.33 -1.96
N MET A 11 5.66 14.80 -3.20
CA MET A 11 4.69 14.28 -4.16
C MET A 11 5.13 12.92 -4.70
N LEU A 12 4.22 11.94 -4.63
CA LEU A 12 4.39 10.64 -5.23
C LEU A 12 3.86 10.67 -6.67
N ASP A 13 4.77 10.57 -7.63
CA ASP A 13 4.47 10.45 -9.07
C ASP A 13 4.18 9.00 -9.50
N ASP A 14 4.69 8.02 -8.75
CA ASP A 14 4.39 6.59 -8.93
C ASP A 14 3.88 5.99 -7.61
N ILE A 15 2.57 5.75 -7.56
CA ILE A 15 1.86 5.18 -6.41
C ILE A 15 1.86 3.65 -6.42
N SER A 16 2.52 3.03 -7.40
CA SER A 16 2.76 1.59 -7.42
C SER A 16 3.62 1.17 -6.24
N THR A 17 3.57 -0.12 -5.88
CA THR A 17 4.42 -0.67 -4.80
C THR A 17 5.90 -0.43 -5.05
N ALA A 18 6.37 -0.48 -6.31
CA ALA A 18 7.75 -0.21 -6.68
C ALA A 18 8.13 1.27 -6.50
N GLY A 19 7.27 2.20 -6.95
CA GLY A 19 7.45 3.64 -6.76
C GLY A 19 7.51 4.04 -5.30
N ILE A 20 6.56 3.54 -4.49
CA ILE A 20 6.56 3.78 -3.04
C ILE A 20 7.80 3.18 -2.38
N LYS A 21 8.23 1.98 -2.78
CA LYS A 21 9.46 1.37 -2.24
C LYS A 21 10.69 2.24 -2.53
N ARG A 22 10.77 2.82 -3.74
CA ARG A 22 11.82 3.78 -4.09
C ARG A 22 11.72 5.02 -3.22
N HIS A 23 10.53 5.62 -3.10
CA HIS A 23 10.32 6.79 -2.26
C HIS A 23 10.74 6.56 -0.80
N ILE A 24 10.32 5.45 -0.17
CA ILE A 24 10.73 5.11 1.20
C ILE A 24 12.25 5.02 1.32
N ARG A 25 12.93 4.42 0.34
CA ARG A 25 14.38 4.32 0.39
C ARG A 25 15.09 5.67 0.30
N ASP A 26 14.59 6.56 -0.54
CA ASP A 26 15.23 7.84 -0.80
C ASP A 26 14.92 8.89 0.27
N TRP A 27 13.71 8.87 0.83
CA TRP A 27 13.20 9.87 1.77
C TRP A 27 13.04 9.36 3.21
N HIS A 28 12.83 8.05 3.39
CA HIS A 28 12.63 7.40 4.69
C HIS A 28 13.72 6.34 4.95
N GLY A 29 14.98 6.76 4.81
CA GLY A 29 16.15 5.88 4.91
C GLY A 29 16.24 5.05 6.19
N ASP A 30 15.69 5.52 7.32
CA ASP A 30 15.59 4.74 8.56
C ASP A 30 14.78 3.44 8.38
N LEU A 31 13.67 3.52 7.64
CA LEU A 31 12.83 2.37 7.32
C LEU A 31 13.50 1.45 6.29
N SER A 32 14.32 2.01 5.41
CA SER A 32 15.04 1.23 4.39
C SER A 32 16.29 0.54 4.91
N ARG A 33 16.91 1.04 5.97
CA ARG A 33 18.13 0.48 6.59
C ARG A 33 17.82 -0.48 7.74
N ALA A 34 16.58 -0.49 8.21
CA ALA A 34 16.12 -1.46 9.19
C ALA A 34 16.37 -2.89 8.70
N SER A 35 16.98 -3.70 9.56
CA SER A 35 17.21 -5.11 9.29
C SER A 35 15.88 -5.84 9.10
N GLN A 36 15.86 -6.95 8.35
CA GLN A 36 14.63 -7.70 8.04
C GLN A 36 13.83 -8.17 9.28
N LYS A 37 14.44 -8.14 10.47
CA LYS A 37 13.81 -8.48 11.75
C LYS A 37 13.28 -7.29 12.55
N GLU A 38 13.56 -6.06 12.14
CA GLU A 38 13.11 -4.86 12.85
C GLU A 38 11.71 -4.48 12.38
N ARG A 39 10.74 -4.69 13.28
CA ARG A 39 9.40 -4.15 13.12
C ARG A 39 9.41 -2.66 13.43
N LYS A 40 8.85 -1.88 12.53
CA LYS A 40 8.66 -0.44 12.70
C LYS A 40 7.18 -0.14 12.61
N THR A 41 6.78 1.03 13.10
CA THR A 41 5.39 1.48 13.10
C THR A 41 5.11 2.34 11.88
N CYS A 42 3.96 2.12 11.24
CA CYS A 42 3.47 2.98 10.16
C CYS A 42 3.02 4.32 10.72
N LEU A 43 3.67 5.41 10.29
CA LEU A 43 3.36 6.78 10.71
C LEU A 43 2.61 7.56 9.61
N TRP A 44 1.92 6.85 8.73
CA TRP A 44 1.05 7.48 7.75
C TRP A 44 -0.16 8.11 8.44
N ASP A 45 -0.50 9.34 8.08
CA ASP A 45 -1.59 10.13 8.66
C ASP A 45 -2.53 10.66 7.57
N ASP A 46 -3.64 9.97 7.30
CA ASP A 46 -4.71 10.45 6.40
C ASP A 46 -5.92 10.99 7.17
N GLY A 47 -5.64 11.63 8.32
CA GLY A 47 -6.62 12.12 9.30
C GLY A 47 -6.57 11.36 10.63
N SER A 48 -5.87 10.24 10.68
CA SER A 48 -5.46 9.55 11.91
C SER A 48 -4.20 8.74 11.65
N VAL A 49 -3.27 8.75 12.60
CA VAL A 49 -2.01 7.99 12.49
C VAL A 49 -2.32 6.49 12.44
N CYS A 50 -1.79 5.81 11.43
CA CYS A 50 -2.04 4.39 11.19
C CYS A 50 -1.60 3.48 12.35
N GLY A 51 -0.40 3.69 12.90
CA GLY A 51 0.08 2.98 14.09
C GLY A 51 0.38 1.49 13.89
N ARG A 52 0.35 0.97 12.66
CA ARG A 52 0.50 -0.46 12.40
C ARG A 52 1.96 -0.90 12.37
N GLU A 53 2.31 -1.91 13.15
CA GLU A 53 3.65 -2.52 13.15
C GLU A 53 3.83 -3.50 11.99
N LEU A 54 4.91 -3.32 11.23
CA LEU A 54 5.20 -4.06 10.01
C LEU A 54 6.72 -4.25 9.86
N ASP A 55 7.11 -5.29 9.14
CA ASP A 55 8.49 -5.44 8.70
C ASP A 55 8.85 -4.35 7.69
N ALA A 56 10.12 -3.93 7.68
CA ALA A 56 10.67 -2.93 6.76
C ALA A 56 10.29 -3.20 5.28
N ALA A 57 10.37 -4.46 4.85
CA ALA A 57 10.03 -4.88 3.49
C ALA A 57 8.54 -4.76 3.15
N SER A 58 7.66 -4.72 4.16
CA SER A 58 6.21 -4.74 4.01
C SER A 58 5.59 -3.34 3.88
N PHE A 59 6.29 -2.27 4.27
CA PHE A 59 5.75 -0.91 4.25
C PHE A 59 5.26 -0.45 2.88
N ALA A 60 6.05 -0.66 1.83
CA ALA A 60 5.68 -0.22 0.48
C ALA A 60 4.35 -0.84 0.03
N LYS A 61 4.17 -2.15 0.30
CA LYS A 61 2.91 -2.86 -0.02
C LYS A 61 1.76 -2.39 0.87
N HIS A 62 2.02 -2.15 2.15
CA HIS A 62 1.02 -1.65 3.09
C HIS A 62 0.49 -0.28 2.64
N ILE A 63 1.36 0.69 2.40
CA ILE A 63 0.99 2.05 1.98
C ILE A 63 0.21 2.02 0.66
N ALA A 64 0.69 1.27 -0.34
CA ALA A 64 0.02 1.16 -1.63
C ALA A 64 -1.41 0.62 -1.53
N SER A 65 -1.63 -0.36 -0.64
CA SER A 65 -2.91 -1.06 -0.55
C SER A 65 -3.90 -0.46 0.45
N VAL A 66 -3.42 0.12 1.55
CA VAL A 66 -4.26 0.63 2.64
C VAL A 66 -4.52 2.12 2.48
N HIS A 67 -3.48 2.91 2.25
CA HIS A 67 -3.59 4.37 2.26
C HIS A 67 -3.86 4.93 0.85
N LEU A 68 -3.04 4.54 -0.12
CA LEU A 68 -3.20 5.05 -1.49
C LEU A 68 -4.25 4.28 -2.29
N LYS A 69 -4.62 3.07 -1.83
CA LYS A 69 -5.49 2.13 -2.54
C LYS A 69 -5.09 1.93 -4.01
N SER A 70 -3.81 2.14 -4.34
CA SER A 70 -3.26 2.07 -5.69
C SER A 70 -3.26 0.65 -6.24
N THR A 71 -3.27 -0.36 -5.37
CA THR A 71 -3.36 -1.77 -5.78
C THR A 71 -4.80 -2.24 -5.94
N ALA A 72 -5.78 -1.37 -5.66
CA ALA A 72 -7.18 -1.71 -5.80
C ALA A 72 -7.55 -1.79 -7.28
N GLN A 73 -8.20 -2.88 -7.66
CA GLN A 73 -8.64 -3.14 -9.01
C GLN A 73 -10.14 -3.41 -9.02
N LYS A 74 -10.82 -2.80 -10.00
CA LYS A 74 -12.26 -2.97 -10.18
C LYS A 74 -12.53 -4.34 -10.83
N CYS A 75 -13.47 -5.09 -10.27
CA CYS A 75 -13.99 -6.29 -10.92
C CYS A 75 -14.81 -5.88 -12.15
N GLU A 76 -14.57 -6.50 -13.31
CA GLU A 76 -15.30 -6.20 -14.54
C GLU A 76 -16.76 -6.70 -14.52
N TYR A 77 -17.05 -7.73 -13.72
CA TYR A 77 -18.37 -8.33 -13.62
C TYR A 77 -19.26 -7.57 -12.63
N CYS A 78 -18.91 -7.61 -11.35
CA CYS A 78 -19.72 -7.02 -10.27
C CYS A 78 -19.33 -5.58 -9.89
N GLN A 79 -18.34 -5.00 -10.57
CA GLN A 79 -17.88 -3.62 -10.35
C GLN A 79 -17.30 -3.33 -8.94
N ASN A 80 -17.16 -4.36 -8.09
CA ASN A 80 -16.56 -4.25 -6.76
C ASN A 80 -15.07 -3.92 -6.83
N MET A 81 -14.62 -3.04 -5.92
CA MET A 81 -13.23 -2.66 -5.79
C MET A 81 -12.49 -3.62 -4.86
N ILE A 82 -11.53 -4.38 -5.40
CA ILE A 82 -10.75 -5.37 -4.66
C ILE A 82 -9.33 -4.86 -4.48
N GLY A 83 -8.89 -4.75 -3.23
CA GLY A 83 -7.63 -4.05 -2.88
C GLY A 83 -6.33 -4.64 -3.43
N ARG A 84 -6.32 -5.84 -4.04
CA ARG A 84 -5.12 -6.49 -4.61
C ARG A 84 -5.47 -7.35 -5.83
N ALA A 85 -4.52 -7.49 -6.75
CA ALA A 85 -4.68 -8.27 -7.99
C ALA A 85 -4.88 -9.78 -7.75
N ASP A 86 -4.11 -10.40 -6.84
CA ASP A 86 -4.27 -11.82 -6.48
C ASP A 86 -5.64 -12.09 -5.86
N SER A 87 -6.09 -11.16 -5.02
CA SER A 87 -7.40 -11.21 -4.38
C SER A 87 -8.52 -11.00 -5.40
N LEU A 88 -8.32 -10.13 -6.40
CA LEU A 88 -9.25 -9.96 -7.52
C LEU A 88 -9.33 -11.23 -8.37
N ALA A 89 -8.21 -11.88 -8.66
CA ALA A 89 -8.19 -13.12 -9.43
C ALA A 89 -8.95 -14.25 -8.71
N ARG A 90 -8.78 -14.38 -7.39
CA ARG A 90 -9.59 -15.31 -6.57
C ARG A 90 -11.06 -14.89 -6.51
N HIS A 91 -11.34 -13.59 -6.35
CA HIS A 91 -12.70 -13.08 -6.35
C HIS A 91 -13.43 -13.42 -7.66
N LYS A 92 -12.83 -13.13 -8.82
CA LYS A 92 -13.36 -13.50 -10.14
C LYS A 92 -13.52 -15.01 -10.28
N ARG A 93 -12.77 -15.83 -9.55
CA ARG A 93 -12.85 -17.28 -9.67
C ARG A 93 -13.93 -17.90 -8.79
N ASP A 94 -14.04 -17.45 -7.56
CA ASP A 94 -14.74 -18.21 -6.51
C ASP A 94 -15.83 -17.40 -5.80
N HIS A 95 -15.83 -16.06 -5.92
CA HIS A 95 -16.64 -15.19 -5.06
C HIS A 95 -17.40 -14.08 -5.80
N CYS A 96 -17.30 -14.03 -7.13
CA CYS A 96 -17.95 -12.98 -7.91
C CYS A 96 -19.40 -13.38 -8.21
N PRO A 97 -20.41 -12.66 -7.67
CA PRO A 97 -21.82 -13.03 -7.83
C PRO A 97 -22.32 -12.83 -9.26
N ASP A 98 -21.80 -11.83 -9.97
CA ASP A 98 -22.17 -11.50 -11.36
C ASP A 98 -21.26 -12.17 -12.41
N ARG A 99 -20.44 -13.15 -11.99
CA ARG A 99 -19.64 -13.89 -12.96
C ARG A 99 -20.54 -14.86 -13.74
N PRO A 100 -20.47 -14.89 -15.08
CA PRO A 100 -21.16 -15.89 -15.88
C PRO A 100 -20.67 -17.32 -15.61
#